data_AF-A0A0D0DJR2-F1
#
_entry.id   AF-A0A0D0DJR2-F1
#
_cell.length_a   1.000
_cell.length_b   1.000
_cell.length_c   1.000
_cell.angle_alpha   90.00
_cell.angle_beta   90.00
_cell.angle_gamma   90.00
#
_symmetry.space_group_name_H-M   'P 1'
#
loop_
_entity.id
_entity.type
_entity.pdbx_description
1 polymer ?
#
loop_
_entity_poly.entity_id
_entity_poly.type
_entity_poly.pdbx_seq_one_letter_code
_entity_poly.pdbx_strand_id
1 'polypeptide(L)'
;TYGATRAKETLDDIDGRIAAAPPLPGLHHFTEGQGFSQWTGDDSKVLMKVYINAIEGYIPEEMVHAFHAFLEFCYIARHDIITDDTLKDLEDALECFHEHHEIFITMNVWSIFTLPQQHAMKHYPELIHLFCAPNGLCSSITESKHIQAVKRPHRHSSKFNALKQNLLTNQWIDKLAASLVNFTTQGMLKEPSTLSHLQYFGKLMFPSDGLPFINVYDRKPPHDS
;
A
#
# COMPACT_ATOMS: atom_id res chain seq x y z
N THR A 1 21.89 -28.63 14.01
CA THR A 1 20.58 -28.78 13.35
C THR A 1 19.50 -28.58 14.40
N TYR A 2 18.88 -27.40 14.46
CA TYR A 2 17.77 -27.14 15.37
C TYR A 2 16.59 -28.04 14.96
N GLY A 3 16.13 -28.90 15.85
CA GLY A 3 15.03 -29.84 15.57
C GLY A 3 13.72 -29.10 15.30
N ALA A 4 12.82 -29.71 14.52
CA ALA A 4 11.55 -29.11 14.09
C ALA A 4 10.72 -28.49 15.24
N THR A 5 10.81 -29.06 16.45
CA THR A 5 10.17 -28.52 17.66
C THR A 5 10.72 -27.15 18.05
N ARG A 6 12.05 -26.97 18.04
CA ARG A 6 12.67 -25.70 18.42
C ARG A 6 12.46 -24.62 17.35
N ALA A 7 12.41 -25.02 16.08
CA ALA A 7 12.02 -24.10 15.00
C ALA A 7 10.58 -23.61 15.18
N LYS A 8 9.67 -24.51 15.58
CA LYS A 8 8.28 -24.15 15.89
C LYS A 8 8.19 -23.20 17.08
N GLU A 9 8.88 -23.49 18.18
CA GLU A 9 8.92 -22.60 19.36
C GLU A 9 9.45 -21.21 19.01
N THR A 10 10.48 -21.12 18.15
CA THR A 10 10.99 -19.84 17.65
C THR A 10 9.94 -19.08 16.82
N LEU A 11 9.23 -19.78 15.93
CA LEU A 11 8.16 -19.16 15.14
C LEU A 11 7.01 -18.67 16.02
N ASP A 12 6.60 -19.49 17.00
CA ASP A 12 5.55 -19.13 17.95
C ASP A 12 5.95 -17.88 18.78
N ASP A 13 7.22 -17.73 19.17
CA ASP A 13 7.70 -16.51 19.86
C ASP A 13 7.74 -15.29 18.93
N ILE A 14 8.18 -15.45 17.68
CA ILE A 14 8.16 -14.37 16.68
C ILE A 14 6.73 -13.87 16.47
N ASP A 15 5.76 -14.78 16.32
CA ASP A 15 4.34 -14.44 16.20
C ASP A 15 3.83 -13.75 17.48
N GLY A 16 4.26 -14.22 18.65
CA GLY A 16 4.01 -13.56 19.93
C GLY A 16 4.54 -12.13 20.01
N ARG A 17 5.76 -11.87 19.51
CA ARG A 17 6.35 -10.52 19.45
C ARG A 17 5.61 -9.60 18.49
N ILE A 18 5.20 -10.12 17.33
CA ILE A 18 4.39 -9.39 16.35
C ILE A 18 3.03 -9.02 16.96
N ALA A 19 2.40 -9.95 17.68
CA ALA A 19 1.14 -9.72 18.40
C ALA A 19 1.31 -8.79 19.60
N ALA A 20 2.49 -8.72 20.22
CA ALA A 20 2.76 -7.80 21.33
C ALA A 20 3.03 -6.35 20.88
N ALA A 21 3.12 -6.08 19.57
CA ALA A 21 3.37 -4.75 19.06
C ALA A 21 2.29 -3.75 19.54
N PRO A 22 2.69 -2.58 20.08
CA PRO A 22 1.76 -1.64 20.66
C PRO A 22 0.75 -1.14 19.61
N PRO A 23 -0.53 -0.95 19.99
CA PRO A 23 -1.52 -0.42 19.08
C PRO A 23 -1.19 1.04 18.75
N LEU A 24 -0.69 1.27 17.53
CA LEU A 24 -0.38 2.59 16.99
C LEU A 24 -1.49 3.04 16.03
N PRO A 25 -1.85 4.34 15.98
CA PRO A 25 -2.79 4.84 15.00
C PRO A 25 -2.36 4.49 13.56
N GLY A 26 -3.23 3.82 12.80
CA GLY A 26 -2.93 3.38 11.44
C GLY A 26 -2.09 2.11 11.32
N LEU A 27 -1.82 1.41 12.43
CA LEU A 27 -1.24 0.07 12.45
C LEU A 27 -2.36 -0.95 12.73
N HIS A 28 -2.59 -1.87 11.79
CA HIS A 28 -3.49 -3.00 12.06
C HIS A 28 -2.81 -3.94 13.06
N HIS A 29 -3.54 -4.36 14.10
CA HIS A 29 -2.98 -5.27 15.10
C HIS A 29 -3.07 -6.71 14.60
N PHE A 30 -1.96 -7.45 14.64
CA PHE A 30 -1.92 -8.86 14.26
C PHE A 30 -2.21 -9.73 15.49
N THR A 31 -3.47 -10.11 15.69
CA THR A 31 -3.86 -10.94 16.84
C THR A 31 -3.29 -12.37 16.80
N GLU A 32 -2.96 -12.89 15.62
CA GLU A 32 -2.48 -14.28 15.42
C GLU A 32 -1.10 -14.38 14.71
N GLY A 33 -0.34 -13.28 14.60
CA GLY A 33 0.98 -13.30 13.95
C GLY A 33 0.92 -13.45 12.42
N GLN A 34 1.81 -14.27 11.83
CA GLN A 34 2.01 -14.41 10.37
C GLN A 34 1.11 -15.47 9.69
N GLY A 35 0.15 -16.06 10.41
CA GLY A 35 -0.67 -17.20 9.98
C GLY A 35 -1.71 -16.96 8.87
N PHE A 36 -1.50 -16.02 7.95
CA PHE A 36 -2.48 -15.68 6.90
C PHE A 36 -2.34 -16.58 5.67
N SER A 37 -3.45 -17.22 5.27
CA SER A 37 -3.53 -17.95 4.00
C SER A 37 -3.51 -17.04 2.77
N GLN A 38 -3.81 -15.75 2.96
CA GLN A 38 -3.79 -14.72 1.93
C GLN A 38 -3.29 -13.40 2.52
N TRP A 39 -2.20 -12.88 1.98
CA TRP A 39 -1.62 -11.60 2.37
C TRP A 39 -2.16 -10.46 1.52
N THR A 40 -2.59 -9.36 2.14
CA THR A 40 -2.90 -8.12 1.43
C THR A 40 -1.72 -7.14 1.40
N GLY A 41 -1.84 -6.11 0.56
CA GLY A 41 -0.86 -5.03 0.51
C GLY A 41 -0.80 -4.23 1.82
N ASP A 42 -1.87 -4.19 2.60
CA ASP A 42 -1.86 -3.48 3.88
C ASP A 42 -1.26 -4.37 4.99
N ASP A 43 -1.51 -5.68 4.98
CA ASP A 43 -0.85 -6.62 5.89
C ASP A 43 0.67 -6.56 5.74
N SER A 44 1.17 -6.58 4.50
CA SER A 44 2.62 -6.48 4.28
C SER A 44 3.21 -5.16 4.80
N LYS A 45 2.54 -4.02 4.61
CA LYS A 45 3.00 -2.71 5.15
C LYS A 45 3.05 -2.67 6.67
N VAL A 46 2.07 -3.28 7.32
CA VAL A 46 2.01 -3.35 8.79
C VAL A 46 3.11 -4.26 9.30
N LEU A 47 3.30 -5.43 8.66
CA LEU A 47 4.36 -6.36 9.01
C LEU A 47 5.74 -5.72 8.90
N MET A 48 6.01 -5.01 7.78
CA MET A 48 7.26 -4.28 7.56
C MET A 48 7.66 -3.37 8.74
N LYS A 49 6.70 -2.80 9.47
CA LYS A 49 6.96 -1.88 10.60
C LYS A 49 7.39 -2.59 11.89
N VAL A 50 6.99 -3.85 12.07
CA VAL A 50 7.18 -4.60 13.33
C VAL A 50 8.18 -5.74 13.19
N TYR A 51 8.49 -6.15 11.95
CA TYR A 51 9.23 -7.38 11.67
C TYR A 51 10.65 -7.41 12.21
N ILE A 52 11.41 -6.30 12.10
CA ILE A 52 12.81 -6.23 12.57
C ILE A 52 12.90 -6.57 14.07
N ASN A 53 12.05 -5.95 14.89
CA ASN A 53 12.04 -6.18 16.34
C ASN A 53 11.61 -7.62 16.69
N ALA A 54 10.78 -8.24 15.84
CA ALA A 54 10.31 -9.61 16.07
C ALA A 54 11.40 -10.66 15.83
N ILE A 55 12.28 -10.45 14.84
CA ILE A 55 13.34 -11.40 14.47
C ILE A 55 14.66 -11.16 15.22
N GLU A 56 14.80 -10.02 15.90
CA GLU A 56 16.01 -9.67 16.65
C GLU A 56 16.35 -10.72 17.72
N GLY A 57 17.61 -11.16 17.73
CA GLY A 57 18.12 -12.21 18.63
C GLY A 57 17.87 -13.65 18.16
N TYR A 58 17.11 -13.86 17.07
CA TYR A 58 16.91 -15.18 16.47
C TYR A 58 17.79 -15.46 15.25
N ILE A 59 18.11 -14.42 14.50
CA ILE A 59 18.93 -14.48 13.29
C ILE A 59 20.24 -13.72 13.50
N PRO A 60 21.29 -13.99 12.71
CA PRO A 60 22.53 -13.23 12.78
C PRO A 60 22.29 -11.75 12.53
N GLU A 61 23.12 -10.93 13.16
CA GLU A 61 23.04 -9.48 13.06
C GLU A 61 23.14 -8.98 11.60
N GLU A 62 23.99 -9.59 10.77
CA GLU A 62 24.11 -9.26 9.34
C GLU A 62 22.80 -9.46 8.57
N MET A 63 22.00 -10.49 8.91
CA MET A 63 20.68 -10.66 8.29
C MET A 63 19.72 -9.55 8.71
N VAL A 64 19.78 -9.12 9.97
CA VAL A 64 18.98 -7.98 10.46
C VAL A 64 19.36 -6.71 9.70
N HIS A 65 20.65 -6.45 9.48
CA HIS A 65 21.13 -5.33 8.68
C HIS A 65 20.63 -5.38 7.23
N ALA A 66 20.67 -6.56 6.59
CA ALA A 66 20.12 -6.73 5.25
C ALA A 66 18.61 -6.43 5.21
N PHE A 67 17.83 -6.92 6.19
CA PHE A 67 16.41 -6.59 6.27
C PHE A 67 16.17 -5.10 6.52
N HIS A 68 16.96 -4.47 7.39
CA HIS A 68 16.88 -3.04 7.65
C HIS A 68 17.11 -2.22 6.38
N ALA A 69 18.22 -2.45 5.69
CA ALA A 69 18.57 -1.78 4.44
C ALA A 69 17.50 -1.97 3.35
N PHE A 70 16.97 -3.20 3.22
CA PHE A 70 15.87 -3.48 2.30
C PHE A 70 14.59 -2.69 2.64
N LEU A 71 14.23 -2.63 3.93
CA LEU A 71 13.05 -1.90 4.38
C LEU A 71 13.22 -0.39 4.20
N GLU A 72 14.40 0.13 4.49
CA GLU A 72 14.77 1.53 4.27
C GLU A 72 14.63 1.93 2.81
N PHE A 73 15.20 1.14 1.89
CA PHE A 73 14.96 1.29 0.45
C PHE A 73 13.46 1.31 0.10
N CYS A 74 12.68 0.36 0.63
CA CYS A 74 11.24 0.28 0.37
C CYS A 74 10.47 1.49 0.89
N TYR A 75 10.89 2.10 2.00
CA TYR A 75 10.26 3.30 2.54
C TYR A 75 10.59 4.53 1.69
N ILE A 76 11.86 4.72 1.32
CA ILE A 76 12.28 5.86 0.50
C ILE A 76 11.65 5.80 -0.90
N ALA A 77 11.63 4.62 -1.53
CA ALA A 77 11.00 4.43 -2.84
C ALA A 77 9.50 4.75 -2.86
N ARG A 78 8.86 4.79 -1.68
CA ARG A 78 7.45 5.14 -1.48
C ARG A 78 7.24 6.59 -1.06
N HIS A 79 8.27 7.45 -1.06
CA HIS A 79 8.06 8.87 -0.84
C HIS A 79 7.32 9.52 -2.02
N ASP A 80 6.41 10.44 -1.72
CA ASP A 80 5.68 11.20 -2.74
C ASP A 80 6.59 12.23 -3.44
N ILE A 81 7.64 12.68 -2.74
CA ILE A 81 8.63 13.63 -3.21
C ILE A 81 10.00 13.01 -2.95
N ILE A 82 10.79 12.83 -4.01
CA ILE A 82 12.16 12.35 -3.94
C ILE A 82 13.06 13.50 -4.40
N THR A 83 13.87 14.02 -3.47
CA THR A 83 14.94 14.99 -3.72
C THR A 83 16.25 14.25 -4.03
N ASP A 84 17.25 14.98 -4.52
CA ASP A 84 18.58 14.41 -4.76
C ASP A 84 19.20 13.78 -3.50
N ASP A 85 18.98 14.39 -2.33
CA ASP A 85 19.44 13.83 -1.05
C ASP A 85 18.75 12.49 -0.75
N THR A 86 17.41 12.42 -0.88
CA THR A 86 16.68 11.17 -0.64
C THR A 86 16.98 10.10 -1.70
N LEU A 87 17.35 10.51 -2.92
CA LEU A 87 17.77 9.57 -3.95
C LEU A 87 19.12 8.96 -3.60
N LYS A 88 20.03 9.76 -3.04
CA LYS A 88 21.29 9.26 -2.50
C LYS A 88 21.06 8.31 -1.33
N ASP A 89 20.17 8.64 -0.39
CA ASP A 89 19.80 7.74 0.70
C ASP A 89 19.25 6.41 0.17
N LEU A 90 18.50 6.44 -0.95
CA LEU A 90 17.98 5.23 -1.61
C LEU A 90 19.10 4.39 -2.24
N GLU A 91 20.10 5.01 -2.85
CA GLU A 91 21.29 4.35 -3.39
C GLU A 91 22.14 3.72 -2.27
N ASP A 92 22.39 4.47 -1.19
CA ASP A 92 23.14 4.01 -0.01
C ASP A 92 22.44 2.81 0.66
N ALA A 93 21.11 2.87 0.80
CA ALA A 93 20.32 1.74 1.33
C ALA A 93 20.39 0.50 0.41
N LEU A 94 20.41 0.71 -0.92
CA LEU A 94 20.54 -0.36 -1.90
C LEU A 94 21.93 -1.01 -1.86
N GLU A 95 22.99 -0.22 -1.73
CA GLU A 95 24.36 -0.70 -1.57
C GLU A 95 24.50 -1.52 -0.29
N CYS A 96 24.06 -0.98 0.84
CA CYS A 96 24.07 -1.67 2.13
C CYS A 96 23.29 -2.99 2.09
N PHE A 97 22.15 -3.04 1.38
CA PHE A 97 21.40 -4.28 1.18
C PHE A 97 22.22 -5.32 0.40
N HIS A 98 22.89 -4.93 -0.69
CA HIS A 98 23.70 -5.85 -1.47
C HIS A 98 24.92 -6.36 -0.70
N GLU A 99 25.55 -5.53 0.13
CA GLU A 99 26.67 -5.95 0.98
C GLU A 99 26.24 -7.03 1.98
N HIS A 100 25.13 -6.78 2.69
CA HIS A 100 24.71 -7.66 3.78
C HIS A 100 23.93 -8.88 3.29
N HIS A 101 23.37 -8.89 2.07
CA HIS A 101 22.55 -10.02 1.62
C HIS A 101 23.35 -11.31 1.36
N GLU A 102 24.68 -11.24 1.30
CA GLU A 102 25.53 -12.40 1.04
C GLU A 102 25.47 -13.42 2.20
N ILE A 103 25.09 -12.96 3.40
CA ILE A 103 24.91 -13.84 4.56
C ILE A 103 23.82 -14.90 4.32
N PHE A 104 22.78 -14.58 3.54
CA PHE A 104 21.72 -15.54 3.21
C PHE A 104 22.24 -16.68 2.33
N ILE A 105 23.23 -16.41 1.48
CA ILE A 105 23.92 -17.43 0.67
C ILE A 105 24.88 -18.21 1.57
N THR A 106 25.67 -17.52 2.39
CA THR A 106 26.64 -18.13 3.32
C THR A 106 25.98 -19.09 4.30
N MET A 107 24.79 -18.75 4.81
CA MET A 107 24.02 -19.62 5.69
C MET A 107 23.22 -20.70 4.96
N ASN A 108 23.34 -20.78 3.63
CA ASN A 108 22.59 -21.71 2.78
C ASN A 108 21.07 -21.61 2.97
N VAL A 109 20.59 -20.41 3.33
CA VAL A 109 19.15 -20.09 3.38
C VAL A 109 18.62 -20.01 1.94
N TRP A 110 19.46 -19.54 1.02
CA TRP A 110 19.11 -19.42 -0.39
C TRP A 110 20.30 -19.70 -1.31
N SER A 111 20.04 -20.32 -2.45
CA SER A 111 21.06 -20.69 -3.42
C SER A 111 21.52 -19.51 -4.29
N ILE A 112 20.61 -18.63 -4.72
CA ILE A 112 20.92 -17.48 -5.58
C ILE A 112 19.86 -16.37 -5.36
N PHE A 113 20.29 -15.12 -5.25
CA PHE A 113 19.42 -13.93 -5.27
C PHE A 113 19.05 -13.55 -6.71
N THR A 114 18.08 -14.27 -7.30
CA THR A 114 17.56 -14.00 -8.65
C THR A 114 16.10 -13.62 -8.68
N LEU A 115 15.52 -13.19 -7.55
CA LEU A 115 14.13 -12.72 -7.60
C LEU A 115 14.02 -11.49 -8.51
N PRO A 116 13.06 -11.49 -9.46
CA PRO A 116 12.84 -10.36 -10.34
C PRO A 116 12.64 -9.04 -9.59
N GLN A 117 11.99 -9.08 -8.42
CA GLN A 117 11.75 -7.89 -7.60
C GLN A 117 13.03 -7.33 -6.97
N GLN A 118 13.94 -8.19 -6.49
CA GLN A 118 15.22 -7.76 -5.94
C GLN A 118 16.14 -7.23 -7.04
N HIS A 119 16.14 -7.87 -8.21
CA HIS A 119 16.86 -7.38 -9.37
C HIS A 119 16.35 -6.00 -9.82
N ALA A 120 15.03 -5.81 -9.83
CA ALA A 120 14.41 -4.56 -10.23
C ALA A 120 14.88 -3.35 -9.38
N MET A 121 15.26 -3.57 -8.11
CA MET A 121 15.74 -2.51 -7.21
C MET A 121 16.93 -1.73 -7.81
N LYS A 122 17.80 -2.40 -8.55
CA LYS A 122 18.97 -1.77 -9.23
C LYS A 122 18.59 -0.71 -10.24
N HIS A 123 17.37 -0.76 -10.77
CA HIS A 123 16.89 0.19 -11.77
C HIS A 123 16.13 1.36 -11.15
N TYR A 124 15.81 1.33 -9.85
CA TYR A 124 15.03 2.41 -9.22
C TYR A 124 15.71 3.77 -9.32
N PRO A 125 17.04 3.93 -9.06
CA PRO A 125 17.65 5.25 -9.13
C PRO A 125 17.51 5.91 -10.52
N GLU A 126 17.83 5.15 -11.57
CA GLU A 126 17.68 5.60 -12.96
C GLU A 126 16.21 5.89 -13.32
N LEU A 127 15.29 5.00 -12.93
CA LEU A 127 13.86 5.19 -13.20
C LEU A 127 13.28 6.40 -12.46
N ILE A 128 13.74 6.69 -11.24
CA ILE A 128 13.30 7.86 -10.47
C ILE A 128 13.79 9.14 -11.15
N HIS A 129 15.02 9.17 -11.66
CA HIS A 129 15.51 10.31 -12.44
C HIS A 129 14.71 10.54 -13.72
N LEU A 130 14.31 9.48 -14.42
CA LEU A 130 13.59 9.58 -15.69
C LEU A 130 12.09 9.86 -15.53
N PHE A 131 11.48 9.32 -14.48
CA PHE A 131 10.02 9.26 -14.33
C PHE A 131 9.49 9.83 -13.00
N CYS A 132 10.36 10.43 -12.19
CA CYS A 132 10.06 10.95 -10.86
C CYS A 132 9.61 9.86 -9.86
N ALA A 133 8.96 10.27 -8.77
CA ALA A 133 8.54 9.39 -7.68
C ALA A 133 7.67 8.20 -8.18
N PRO A 134 7.99 6.94 -7.82
CA PRO A 134 7.29 5.76 -8.32
C PRO A 134 5.80 5.70 -7.97
N ASN A 135 5.41 6.33 -6.86
CA ASN A 135 4.02 6.37 -6.38
C ASN A 135 3.04 6.90 -7.43
N GLY A 136 3.48 7.83 -8.28
CA GLY A 136 2.64 8.43 -9.33
C GLY A 136 2.32 7.49 -10.49
N LEU A 137 3.05 6.38 -10.64
CA LEU A 137 2.93 5.43 -11.75
C LEU A 137 2.54 4.02 -11.30
N CYS A 138 2.20 3.85 -10.02
CA CYS A 138 1.87 2.56 -9.45
C CYS A 138 0.52 2.02 -9.96
N SER A 139 0.42 0.68 -10.09
CA SER A 139 -0.84 -0.01 -10.40
C SER A 139 -1.92 0.17 -9.33
N SER A 140 -1.58 0.70 -8.15
CA SER A 140 -2.56 1.08 -7.12
C SER A 140 -3.57 2.12 -7.64
N ILE A 141 -3.17 3.01 -8.54
CA ILE A 141 -4.04 4.02 -9.15
C ILE A 141 -5.14 3.34 -9.98
N THR A 142 -4.75 2.40 -10.85
CA THR A 142 -5.69 1.68 -11.70
C THR A 142 -6.51 0.68 -10.90
N GLU A 143 -5.93 0.02 -9.88
CA GLU A 143 -6.66 -0.88 -8.98
C GLU A 143 -7.73 -0.14 -8.17
N SER A 144 -7.42 1.06 -7.64
CA SER A 144 -8.40 1.91 -6.95
C SER A 144 -9.57 2.28 -7.86
N LYS A 145 -9.28 2.64 -9.12
CA LYS A 145 -10.33 2.89 -10.13
C LYS A 145 -11.11 1.62 -10.48
N HIS A 146 -10.45 0.48 -10.59
CA HIS A 146 -11.09 -0.81 -10.85
C HIS A 146 -12.03 -1.22 -9.71
N ILE A 147 -11.71 -0.91 -8.45
CA ILE A 147 -12.63 -1.10 -7.32
C ILE A 147 -13.92 -0.30 -7.54
N GLN A 148 -13.80 0.98 -7.87
CA GLN A 148 -14.95 1.87 -8.06
C GLN A 148 -15.76 1.54 -9.30
N ALA A 149 -15.11 1.31 -10.45
CA ALA A 149 -15.77 1.12 -11.74
C ALA A 149 -16.25 -0.33 -11.99
N VAL A 150 -15.65 -1.32 -11.31
CA VAL A 150 -15.94 -2.73 -11.58
C VAL A 150 -16.36 -3.46 -10.31
N LYS A 151 -15.51 -3.55 -9.28
CA LYS A 151 -15.80 -4.42 -8.11
C LYS A 151 -17.06 -3.98 -7.38
N ARG A 152 -17.24 -2.68 -7.11
CA ARG A 152 -18.41 -2.13 -6.41
C ARG A 152 -19.72 -2.31 -7.23
N PRO A 153 -19.83 -1.88 -8.50
CA PRO A 153 -21.03 -2.16 -9.30
C PRO A 153 -21.30 -3.65 -9.44
N HIS A 154 -20.25 -4.45 -9.62
CA HIS A 154 -20.40 -5.89 -9.76
C HIS A 154 -20.98 -6.53 -8.49
N ARG A 155 -20.54 -6.11 -7.30
CA ARG A 155 -21.11 -6.58 -6.01
C ARG A 155 -22.60 -6.29 -5.88
N HIS A 156 -23.07 -5.15 -6.40
CA HIS A 156 -24.49 -4.75 -6.35
C HIS A 156 -25.32 -5.25 -7.54
N SER A 157 -24.69 -5.74 -8.60
CA SER A 157 -25.40 -6.30 -9.76
C SER A 157 -26.09 -7.62 -9.41
N SER A 158 -27.14 -7.96 -10.14
CA SER A 158 -27.79 -9.29 -10.02
C SER A 158 -26.94 -10.44 -10.57
N LYS A 159 -25.68 -10.18 -10.96
CA LYS A 159 -24.73 -11.08 -11.64
C LYS A 159 -25.17 -11.57 -13.04
N PHE A 160 -26.44 -11.44 -13.39
CA PHE A 160 -26.96 -11.72 -14.73
C PHE A 160 -26.65 -10.56 -15.70
N ASN A 161 -25.89 -10.81 -16.77
CA ASN A 161 -25.41 -9.74 -17.67
C ASN A 161 -24.71 -8.59 -16.91
N ALA A 162 -23.88 -8.93 -15.93
CA ALA A 162 -23.29 -7.99 -14.98
C ALA A 162 -22.51 -6.85 -15.65
N LEU A 163 -21.86 -7.09 -16.79
CA LEU A 163 -21.14 -6.03 -17.51
C LEU A 163 -22.06 -4.88 -17.91
N LYS A 164 -23.25 -5.18 -18.48
CA LYS A 164 -24.23 -4.16 -18.86
C LYS A 164 -24.71 -3.38 -17.63
N GLN A 165 -24.94 -4.07 -16.52
CA GLN A 165 -25.35 -3.43 -15.26
C GLN A 165 -24.25 -2.52 -14.68
N ASN A 166 -23.00 -2.96 -14.71
CA ASN A 166 -21.86 -2.16 -14.26
C ASN A 166 -21.73 -0.88 -15.10
N LEU A 167 -21.82 -1.00 -16.42
CA LEU A 167 -21.74 0.15 -17.34
C LEU A 167 -22.87 1.16 -17.10
N LEU A 168 -24.11 0.69 -16.96
CA LEU A 168 -25.25 1.57 -16.65
C LEU A 168 -25.10 2.25 -15.29
N THR A 169 -24.60 1.52 -14.28
CA THR A 169 -24.35 2.06 -12.94
C THR A 169 -23.29 3.16 -13.00
N ASN A 170 -22.17 2.92 -13.68
CA ASN A 170 -21.12 3.93 -13.84
C ASN A 170 -21.64 5.16 -14.57
N GLN A 171 -22.38 4.99 -15.68
CA GLN A 171 -23.00 6.10 -16.41
C GLN A 171 -23.94 6.92 -15.54
N TRP A 172 -24.72 6.27 -14.67
CA TRP A 172 -25.63 6.96 -13.76
C TRP A 172 -24.87 7.77 -12.70
N ILE A 173 -23.81 7.18 -12.10
CA ILE A 173 -22.94 7.87 -11.15
C ILE A 173 -22.29 9.10 -11.80
N ASP A 174 -21.76 8.97 -13.03
CA ASP A 174 -21.12 10.07 -13.76
C ASP A 174 -22.11 11.20 -14.07
N LYS A 175 -23.33 10.86 -14.50
CA LYS A 175 -24.40 11.84 -14.76
C LYS A 175 -24.83 12.58 -13.50
N LEU A 176 -24.92 11.87 -12.37
CA LEU A 176 -25.22 12.49 -11.08
C LEU A 176 -24.11 13.45 -10.64
N ALA A 177 -22.85 13.04 -10.76
CA ALA A 177 -21.71 13.88 -10.42
C ALA A 177 -21.69 15.16 -11.28
N ALA A 178 -21.91 15.04 -12.60
CA ALA A 178 -22.00 16.20 -13.50
C ALA A 178 -23.18 17.13 -13.17
N SER A 179 -24.35 16.55 -12.85
CA SER A 179 -25.54 17.32 -12.48
C SER A 179 -25.33 18.08 -11.15
N LEU A 180 -24.66 17.45 -10.18
CA LEU A 180 -24.30 18.10 -8.91
C LEU A 180 -23.42 19.34 -9.10
N VAL A 181 -22.38 19.22 -9.92
CA VAL A 181 -21.51 20.35 -10.25
C VAL A 181 -22.33 21.47 -10.90
N ASN A 182 -23.18 21.13 -11.88
CA ASN A 182 -24.00 22.10 -12.60
C ASN A 182 -25.02 22.82 -11.70
N PHE A 183 -25.75 22.09 -10.84
CA PHE A 183 -26.71 22.72 -9.93
C PHE A 183 -26.04 23.55 -8.84
N THR A 184 -24.84 23.18 -8.41
CA THR A 184 -24.05 23.95 -7.44
C THR A 184 -23.56 25.25 -8.07
N THR A 185 -23.01 25.22 -9.30
CA THR A 185 -22.56 26.44 -10.00
C THR A 185 -23.71 27.41 -10.30
N GLN A 186 -24.92 26.90 -10.50
CA GLN A 186 -26.12 27.71 -10.68
C GLN A 186 -26.74 28.22 -9.36
N GLY A 187 -26.17 27.89 -8.19
CA GLY A 187 -26.70 28.27 -6.88
C GLY A 187 -28.04 27.59 -6.53
N MET A 188 -28.41 26.53 -7.27
CA MET A 188 -29.64 25.77 -7.06
C MET A 188 -29.54 24.78 -5.89
N LEU A 189 -28.31 24.45 -5.46
CA LEU A 189 -28.02 23.69 -4.26
C LEU A 189 -27.23 24.57 -3.29
N LYS A 190 -27.75 24.77 -2.07
CA LYS A 190 -27.05 25.49 -0.99
C LYS A 190 -26.22 24.49 -0.17
N GLU A 191 -24.90 24.66 -0.14
CA GLU A 191 -23.99 24.08 0.86
C GLU A 191 -24.46 24.51 2.26
N PRO A 192 -24.84 23.63 3.22
CA PRO A 192 -24.23 22.32 3.47
C PRO A 192 -25.21 21.13 3.65
N SER A 193 -26.53 21.29 3.47
CA SER A 193 -27.51 20.22 3.82
C SER A 193 -27.72 19.21 2.70
N THR A 194 -27.79 19.62 1.43
CA THR A 194 -28.03 18.68 0.31
C THR A 194 -26.77 17.91 -0.08
N LEU A 195 -25.59 18.54 0.03
CA LEU A 195 -24.32 17.89 -0.28
C LEU A 195 -23.97 16.82 0.77
N SER A 196 -24.24 17.09 2.05
CA SER A 196 -24.08 16.11 3.14
C SER A 196 -25.06 14.95 3.02
N HIS A 197 -26.33 15.19 2.67
CA HIS A 197 -27.29 14.10 2.42
C HIS A 197 -26.95 13.27 1.17
N LEU A 198 -26.40 13.87 0.11
CA LEU A 198 -26.03 13.13 -1.12
C LEU A 198 -24.67 12.44 -1.01
N GLN A 199 -23.70 13.00 -0.30
CA GLN A 199 -22.49 12.27 0.12
C GLN A 199 -22.85 11.12 1.06
N TYR A 200 -23.83 11.31 1.94
CA TYR A 200 -24.39 10.25 2.76
C TYR A 200 -25.08 9.18 1.90
N PHE A 201 -25.90 9.54 0.91
CA PHE A 201 -26.51 8.58 -0.03
C PHE A 201 -25.48 7.87 -0.92
N GLY A 202 -24.44 8.58 -1.37
CA GLY A 202 -23.30 8.00 -2.09
C GLY A 202 -22.50 7.03 -1.22
N LYS A 203 -22.30 7.35 0.06
CA LYS A 203 -21.73 6.44 1.08
C LYS A 203 -22.68 5.30 1.45
N LEU A 204 -24.00 5.50 1.43
CA LEU A 204 -25.02 4.50 1.76
C LEU A 204 -25.16 3.47 0.63
N MET A 205 -25.09 3.94 -0.62
CA MET A 205 -25.10 3.12 -1.83
C MET A 205 -23.74 2.49 -2.12
N PHE A 206 -22.63 3.12 -1.69
CA PHE A 206 -21.27 2.64 -1.85
C PHE A 206 -20.44 2.88 -0.58
N PRO A 207 -20.62 2.07 0.49
CA PRO A 207 -19.86 2.22 1.72
C PRO A 207 -18.35 2.16 1.43
N SER A 208 -17.63 3.17 1.91
CA SER A 208 -16.18 3.15 1.91
C SER A 208 -15.72 2.19 3.00
N ASP A 209 -15.26 1.01 2.60
CA ASP A 209 -14.40 0.17 3.44
C ASP A 209 -13.06 0.93 3.63
N GLY A 210 -13.00 1.82 4.61
CA GLY A 210 -11.77 2.34 5.22
C GLY A 210 -10.80 3.22 4.42
N LEU A 211 -10.94 3.41 3.11
CA LEU A 211 -9.97 4.23 2.34
C LEU A 211 -10.36 5.73 2.31
N PRO A 212 -9.46 6.65 2.68
CA PRO A 212 -9.71 8.09 2.57
C PRO A 212 -9.92 8.48 1.11
N PHE A 213 -10.96 9.27 0.88
CA PHE A 213 -11.27 9.87 -0.42
C PHE A 213 -10.11 10.82 -0.79
N ILE A 214 -9.22 10.43 -1.70
CA ILE A 214 -8.36 11.39 -2.37
C ILE A 214 -9.28 12.16 -3.32
N ASN A 215 -9.68 13.36 -2.92
CA ASN A 215 -10.46 14.26 -3.75
C ASN A 215 -9.56 14.80 -4.86
N VAL A 216 -9.54 14.12 -6.01
CA VAL A 216 -8.78 14.53 -7.21
C VAL A 216 -9.33 15.86 -7.81
N TYR A 217 -10.40 16.42 -7.24
CA TYR A 217 -10.98 17.70 -7.66
C TYR A 217 -10.65 18.90 -6.76
N ASP A 218 -9.90 18.75 -5.67
CA ASP A 218 -9.37 19.91 -4.92
C ASP A 218 -8.05 20.41 -5.52
N ARG A 219 -8.09 20.86 -6.78
CA ARG A 219 -7.13 21.88 -7.25
C ARG A 219 -7.68 23.24 -6.88
N LYS A 220 -7.19 23.79 -5.77
CA LYS A 220 -7.36 25.21 -5.42
C LYS A 220 -6.84 26.05 -6.62
N PRO A 221 -7.61 27.01 -7.17
CA PRO A 221 -7.12 27.87 -8.23
C PRO A 221 -5.94 28.71 -7.71
N PRO A 222 -4.94 29.04 -8.57
CA PRO A 222 -3.90 29.98 -8.19
C PRO A 222 -4.54 31.32 -7.86
N HIS A 223 -4.19 31.87 -6.69
CA HIS A 223 -4.44 33.27 -6.41
C HIS A 223 -3.48 34.08 -7.29
N ASP A 224 -4.05 34.77 -8.29
CA ASP A 224 -3.35 35.87 -8.95
C ASP A 224 -3.12 36.99 -7.92
N SER A 225 -1.86 37.39 -7.81
CA SER A 225 -1.42 38.69 -7.27
C SER A 225 -0.71 39.44 -8.37
#